data_AF-A0A415MED8-F1
#
_entry.id   AF-A0A415MED8-F1
#
_cell.length_a   1.000
_cell.length_b   1.000
_cell.length_c   1.000
_cell.angle_alpha   90.00
_cell.angle_beta   90.00
_cell.angle_gamma   90.00
#
_symmetry.space_group_name_H-M   'P 1'
#
loop_
_entity.id
_entity.type
_entity.pdbx_description
1 polymer ?
#
loop_
_entity_poly.entity_id
_entity_poly.type
_entity_poly.pdbx_seq_one_letter_code
_entity_poly.pdbx_strand_id
1 'polypeptide(L)'
;MNKRQKKKLFKQTLIKVRKLHPQKGDVICFQPNLNWIDVETMCQFMNLYADNKVFGETILAFVPADIKQLRHKKDAQIYVDKLQSIVDQMGE
;
A
#
# COMPACT_ATOMS: atom_id res chain seq x y z
N MET A 1 18.02 9.67 2.03
CA MET A 1 18.01 9.54 0.55
C MET A 1 18.22 10.90 -0.10
N ASN A 2 19.14 11.00 -1.07
CA ASN A 2 19.36 12.23 -1.84
C ASN A 2 18.21 12.50 -2.84
N LYS A 3 18.15 13.72 -3.38
CA LYS A 3 17.06 14.18 -4.28
C LYS A 3 16.91 13.29 -5.52
N ARG A 4 18.03 12.79 -6.06
CA ARG A 4 18.06 11.88 -7.22
C ARG A 4 17.49 10.50 -6.89
N GLN A 5 17.84 9.96 -5.72
CA GLN A 5 17.32 8.68 -5.22
C GLN A 5 15.80 8.77 -4.97
N LYS A 6 15.30 9.86 -4.36
CA LYS A 6 13.86 10.08 -4.16
C LYS A 6 13.09 10.11 -5.49
N LYS A 7 13.59 10.88 -6.47
CA LYS A 7 12.98 10.96 -7.82
C LYS A 7 12.99 9.61 -8.54
N LYS A 8 14.06 8.83 -8.39
CA LYS A 8 14.17 7.48 -8.95
C LYS A 8 13.16 6.54 -8.31
N LEU A 9 13.05 6.54 -6.97
CA LEU A 9 12.08 5.72 -6.24
C LEU A 9 10.65 6.05 -6.67
N PHE A 10 10.28 7.34 -6.70
CA PHE A 10 8.96 7.79 -7.13
C PHE A 10 8.61 7.31 -8.55
N LYS A 11 9.52 7.50 -9.51
CA LYS A 11 9.31 7.01 -10.89
C LYS A 11 9.18 5.49 -10.95
N GLN A 12 10.00 4.76 -10.20
CA GLN A 12 9.93 3.30 -10.17
C GLN A 12 8.63 2.80 -9.56
N THR A 13 8.15 3.43 -8.49
CA THR A 13 6.85 3.13 -7.88
C THR A 13 5.72 3.39 -8.87
N LEU A 14 5.70 4.55 -9.53
CA LEU A 14 4.73 4.87 -10.59
C LEU A 14 4.74 3.86 -11.73
N ILE A 15 5.92 3.47 -12.21
CA ILE A 15 6.07 2.46 -13.26
C ILE A 15 5.54 1.10 -12.80
N LYS A 16 5.88 0.67 -11.58
CA LYS A 16 5.40 -0.60 -11.04
C LYS A 16 3.88 -0.62 -10.91
N VAL A 17 3.29 0.48 -10.42
CA VAL A 17 1.84 0.52 -10.27
C VAL A 17 1.11 0.61 -11.62
N ARG A 18 1.65 1.34 -12.60
CA ARG A 18 1.10 1.32 -13.97
C ARG A 18 1.07 -0.09 -14.57
N LYS A 19 2.04 -0.95 -14.25
CA LYS A 19 2.05 -2.35 -14.67
C LYS A 19 1.02 -3.22 -13.96
N LEU A 20 0.53 -2.81 -12.78
CA LEU A 20 -0.53 -3.53 -12.07
C LEU A 20 -1.91 -3.28 -12.70
N HIS A 21 -2.04 -2.30 -13.61
CA HIS A 21 -3.28 -1.93 -14.29
C HIS A 21 -4.51 -1.89 -13.35
N PRO A 22 -4.40 -1.21 -12.19
CA PRO A 22 -5.44 -1.31 -11.18
C PRO A 22 -6.73 -0.63 -11.68
N GLN A 23 -7.85 -1.29 -11.43
CA GLN A 23 -9.18 -0.94 -11.91
C GLN A 23 -10.06 -0.41 -10.78
N LYS A 24 -11.24 0.10 -11.14
CA LYS A 24 -12.25 0.47 -10.16
C LYS A 24 -12.60 -0.73 -9.29
N GLY A 25 -12.60 -0.54 -7.97
CA GLY A 25 -12.87 -1.59 -6.99
C GLY A 25 -11.64 -2.38 -6.55
N ASP A 26 -10.49 -2.25 -7.23
CA ASP A 26 -9.25 -2.85 -6.74
C ASP A 26 -8.78 -2.14 -5.46
N VAL A 27 -8.23 -2.92 -4.52
CA VAL A 27 -7.67 -2.42 -3.27
C VAL A 27 -6.15 -2.41 -3.34
N ILE A 28 -5.53 -1.24 -3.18
CA ILE A 28 -4.09 -1.06 -3.08
C ILE A 28 -3.69 -0.92 -1.61
N CYS A 29 -3.03 -1.96 -1.09
CA CYS A 29 -2.55 -2.01 0.29
C CYS A 29 -1.14 -1.43 0.43
N PHE A 30 -0.98 -0.37 1.21
CA PHE A 30 0.32 0.19 1.60
C PHE A 30 0.81 -0.41 2.91
N GLN A 31 1.99 -1.03 2.88
CA GLN A 31 2.72 -1.51 4.05
C GLN A 31 3.99 -0.68 4.24
N PRO A 32 3.96 0.41 5.02
CA PRO A 32 5.16 1.15 5.33
C PRO A 32 6.02 0.37 6.33
N ASN A 33 7.32 0.64 6.26
CA ASN A 33 8.20 0.27 7.34
C ASN A 33 8.05 1.29 8.46
N LEU A 34 7.34 0.91 9.53
CA LEU A 34 7.09 1.79 10.68
C LEU A 34 8.34 2.22 11.45
N ASN A 35 9.48 1.54 11.26
CA ASN A 35 10.76 2.00 11.82
C ASN A 35 11.34 3.21 11.06
N TRP A 36 10.78 3.53 9.88
CA TRP A 36 11.30 4.57 8.97
C TRP A 36 10.29 5.69 8.72
N ILE A 37 9.00 5.37 8.78
CA ILE A 37 7.90 6.29 8.46
C ILE A 37 6.81 6.07 9.50
N ASP A 38 6.46 7.12 10.24
CA ASP A 38 5.34 7.07 11.17
C ASP A 38 3.99 7.01 10.44
N VAL A 39 2.95 6.65 11.19
CA VAL A 39 1.59 6.48 10.66
C VAL A 39 1.06 7.80 10.07
N GLU A 40 1.35 8.93 10.72
CA GLU A 40 0.86 10.25 10.27
C GLU A 40 1.42 10.60 8.89
N THR A 41 2.72 10.41 8.69
CA THR A 41 3.40 10.62 7.41
C THR A 41 2.87 9.67 6.34
N MET A 42 2.54 8.42 6.69
CA MET A 42 1.93 7.47 5.75
C MET A 42 0.53 7.95 5.33
N CYS A 43 -0.30 8.40 6.27
CA CYS A 43 -1.62 8.95 5.99
C CYS A 43 -1.53 10.16 5.05
N GLN A 44 -0.60 11.09 5.29
CA GLN A 44 -0.36 12.23 4.40
C GLN A 44 0.01 11.78 2.98
N PHE A 45 0.86 10.76 2.84
CA PHE A 45 1.21 10.19 1.55
C PHE A 45 0.01 9.55 0.83
N MET A 46 -0.84 8.84 1.57
CA MET A 46 -2.05 8.24 1.00
C MET A 46 -3.03 9.30 0.53
N ASN A 47 -3.26 10.35 1.34
CA ASN A 47 -4.11 11.47 0.95
C ASN A 47 -3.58 12.14 -0.32
N LEU A 48 -2.27 12.40 -0.40
CA LEU A 48 -1.67 12.95 -1.60
C LEU A 48 -1.94 12.08 -2.84
N TYR A 49 -1.84 10.76 -2.73
CA TYR A 49 -2.15 9.86 -3.86
C TYR A 49 -3.64 9.82 -4.21
N ALA A 50 -4.52 9.86 -3.22
CA ALA A 50 -5.96 9.92 -3.41
C ALA A 50 -6.38 11.23 -4.10
N ASP A 51 -5.93 12.37 -3.56
CA ASP A 51 -6.26 13.72 -4.06
C ASP A 51 -5.81 13.92 -5.51
N ASN A 52 -4.63 13.38 -5.85
CA ASN A 52 -4.09 13.44 -7.21
C ASN A 52 -4.60 12.32 -8.12
N LYS A 53 -5.52 11.47 -7.64
CA LYS A 53 -6.06 10.30 -8.38
C LYS A 53 -4.95 9.46 -9.02
N VAL A 54 -3.84 9.28 -8.32
CA VAL A 54 -2.63 8.60 -8.85
C VAL A 54 -2.96 7.17 -9.29
N PHE A 55 -3.94 6.56 -8.63
CA PHE A 55 -4.40 5.21 -8.89
C PHE A 55 -5.86 5.15 -9.37
N GLY A 56 -6.38 6.23 -9.95
CA GLY A 56 -7.76 6.25 -10.48
C GLY A 56 -8.82 6.05 -9.40
N GLU A 57 -9.78 5.14 -9.65
CA GLU A 57 -10.91 4.83 -8.77
C GLU A 57 -10.65 3.62 -7.86
N THR A 58 -9.38 3.38 -7.51
CA THR A 58 -8.99 2.29 -6.62
C THR A 58 -9.17 2.69 -5.16
N ILE A 59 -9.36 1.69 -4.30
CA ILE A 59 -9.44 1.87 -2.86
C ILE A 59 -8.02 1.80 -2.30
N LEU A 60 -7.60 2.81 -1.53
CA LEU A 60 -6.29 2.80 -0.88
C LEU A 60 -6.45 2.33 0.57
N ALA A 61 -5.72 1.28 0.93
CA ALA A 61 -5.76 0.72 2.28
C ALA A 61 -4.40 0.88 2.97
N PHE A 62 -4.44 1.28 4.24
CA PHE A 62 -3.26 1.34 5.09
C PHE A 62 -3.13 0.02 5.87
N VAL A 63 -1.99 -0.65 5.74
CA VAL A 63 -1.69 -1.88 6.45
C VAL A 63 -0.56 -1.60 7.44
N PRO A 64 -0.84 -1.42 8.74
CA PRO A 64 0.13 -0.98 9.74
C PRO A 64 1.16 -2.05 10.12
N ALA A 65 1.16 -3.22 9.48
CA ALA A 65 2.13 -4.27 9.71
C ALA A 65 2.84 -4.64 8.41
N ASP A 66 4.17 -4.65 8.45
CA ASP A 66 4.97 -5.27 7.41
C ASP A 66 4.88 -6.80 7.60
N ILE A 67 4.13 -7.46 6.71
CA ILE A 67 3.91 -8.91 6.76
C ILE A 67 5.24 -9.67 6.75
N LYS A 68 6.30 -9.09 6.16
CA LYS A 68 7.63 -9.71 6.13
C LYS A 68 8.32 -9.75 7.49
N GLN A 69 7.84 -8.98 8.47
CA GLN A 69 8.35 -9.04 9.84
C GLN A 69 7.72 -10.19 10.64
N LEU A 70 6.67 -10.82 10.13
CA LEU A 70 6.09 -12.02 10.73
C LEU A 70 7.03 -13.21 10.49
N ARG A 71 7.65 -13.69 11.57
CA ARG A 71 8.68 -14.73 11.53
C ARG A 71 8.16 -16.10 11.10
N HIS A 72 6.87 -16.36 11.30
CA HIS A 72 6.25 -17.64 10.99
C HIS A 72 5.25 -17.53 9.84
N LYS A 73 5.37 -18.45 8.88
CA LYS A 73 4.50 -18.51 7.69
C LYS A 73 3.01 -18.63 8.06
N LYS A 74 2.69 -19.35 9.14
CA LYS A 74 1.30 -19.50 9.62
C LYS A 74 0.70 -18.16 10.04
N ASP A 75 1.45 -17.36 10.79
CA ASP A 75 1.00 -16.05 11.27
C ASP A 75 0.83 -15.07 10.10
N ALA A 76 1.76 -15.10 9.14
CA ALA A 76 1.66 -14.33 7.91
C ALA A 76 0.41 -14.71 7.10
N GLN A 77 0.11 -16.01 6.99
CA GLN A 77 -1.08 -16.48 6.29
C GLN A 77 -2.36 -16.01 6.98
N ILE A 78 -2.47 -16.17 8.31
CA ILE A 78 -3.64 -15.70 9.08
C ILE A 78 -3.87 -14.20 8.88
N TYR A 79 -2.78 -13.42 8.82
CA TYR A 79 -2.86 -11.99 8.57
C TYR A 79 -3.37 -11.67 7.15
N VAL A 80 -2.84 -12.36 6.13
CA VAL A 80 -3.30 -12.22 4.75
C VAL A 80 -4.77 -12.62 4.61
N ASP A 81 -5.17 -13.74 5.23
CA ASP A 81 -6.55 -14.23 5.17
C ASP A 81 -7.53 -13.23 5.81
N LYS A 82 -7.15 -12.61 6.93
CA LYS A 82 -7.93 -11.52 7.55
C LYS A 82 -8.03 -10.29 6.67
N LEU A 83 -6.93 -9.88 6.03
CA LEU A 83 -6.94 -8.77 5.09
C LEU A 83 -7.87 -9.07 3.91
N GLN A 84 -7.79 -10.28 3.36
CA GLN A 84 -8.66 -10.71 2.27
C GLN A 84 -10.12 -10.69 2.69
N SER A 85 -10.45 -11.21 3.88
CA SER A 85 -11.82 -11.16 4.41
C SER A 85 -12.38 -9.73 4.55
N ILE A 86 -11.55 -8.75 4.90
CA ILE A 86 -11.96 -7.34 4.95
C ILE A 86 -12.20 -6.81 3.54
N VAL A 87 -11.34 -7.15 2.58
CA VAL A 87 -11.51 -6.77 1.17
C VAL A 87 -12.78 -7.37 0.59
N ASP A 88 -13.07 -8.63 0.89
CA ASP A 88 -14.26 -9.33 0.42
C ASP A 88 -15.54 -8.64 0.92
N GLN A 89 -15.54 -8.15 2.17
CA GLN A 89 -16.65 -7.36 2.74
C GLN A 89 -16.84 -5.98 2.11
N MET A 90 -15.81 -5.42 1.46
CA MET A 90 -15.93 -4.13 0.77
C MET A 90 -16.54 -4.25 -0.64
N GLY A 91 -16.60 -5.47 -1.18
CA GLY A 91 -17.19 -5.78 -2.49
C GLY A 91 -18.67 -6.15 -2.44
N GLU A 92 -19.24 -6.37 -1.25
CA GLU A 92 -20.68 -6.54 -0.98
C GLU A 92 -21.39 -5.18 -0.79
#